data_AF-A0A524AX56-F1
#
_entry.id   AF-A0A524AX56-F1
#
_cell.length_a   1.000
_cell.length_b   1.000
_cell.length_c   1.000
_cell.angle_alpha   90.00
_cell.angle_beta   90.00
_cell.angle_gamma   90.00
#
_symmetry.space_group_name_H-M   'P 1'
#
loop_
_entity.id
_entity.type
_entity.pdbx_description
1 polymer ?
#
loop_
_entity_poly.entity_id
_entity_poly.type
_entity_poly.pdbx_seq_one_letter_code
_entity_poly.pdbx_strand_id
1 'polypeptide(L)' 'MFYFDPLYFVFALPALLLAFYAQFKVKSSYRKYLRVPNQQGISGLEAAKRLLYDNSLSQVRIEGTRGELTDHYDPRT' A
#
# COMPACT_ATOMS: atom_id res chain seq x y z
N MET A 1 10.86 -34.86 -15.84
CA MET A 1 9.45 -34.65 -16.22
C MET A 1 8.74 -34.04 -15.02
N PHE A 2 8.07 -32.89 -15.16
CA PHE A 2 7.25 -32.32 -14.08
C PHE A 2 5.95 -33.13 -14.01
N TYR A 3 5.69 -33.78 -12.88
CA TYR A 3 4.44 -34.49 -12.63
C TYR A 3 3.39 -33.48 -12.15
N PHE A 4 2.26 -33.41 -12.86
CA PHE A 4 1.13 -32.59 -12.47
C PHE A 4 0.19 -33.43 -11.60
N ASP A 5 0.07 -33.09 -10.32
CA ASP A 5 -0.86 -33.73 -9.38
C ASP A 5 -1.98 -32.75 -9.02
N PRO A 6 -3.23 -32.99 -9.46
CA PRO A 6 -4.39 -32.17 -9.09
C PRO A 6 -4.64 -32.06 -7.58
N LEU A 7 -4.20 -33.04 -6.76
CA LEU A 7 -4.38 -33.01 -5.31
C LEU A 7 -3.62 -31.84 -4.66
N TYR A 8 -2.50 -31.42 -5.24
CA TYR A 8 -1.76 -30.24 -4.77
C TYR A 8 -2.65 -28.99 -4.70
N PHE A 9 -3.46 -28.74 -5.73
CA PHE A 9 -4.35 -27.59 -5.76
C PHE A 9 -5.48 -27.68 -4.73
N VAL A 10 -5.98 -28.89 -4.45
CA VAL A 10 -7.00 -29.09 -3.42
C VAL A 10 -6.46 -28.69 -2.04
N PHE A 11 -5.22 -29.09 -1.70
CA PHE A 11 -4.60 -28.69 -0.44
C PHE A 11 -4.17 -27.22 -0.40
N ALA A 12 -3.76 -26.64 -1.53
CA ALA A 12 -3.41 -25.23 -1.63
C ALA A 12 -4.64 -24.30 -1.61
N LEU A 13 -5.82 -24.80 -2.03
CA LEU A 13 -7.02 -24.00 -2.24
C LEU A 13 -7.44 -23.17 -1.00
N PRO A 14 -7.47 -23.71 0.23
CA PRO A 14 -7.84 -22.92 1.41
C PRO A 14 -6.91 -21.72 1.64
N ALA A 15 -5.59 -21.92 1.50
CA ALA A 15 -4.61 -20.86 1.65
C ALA A 15 -4.74 -19.80 0.54
N LEU A 16 -4.97 -20.24 -0.70
CA LEU A 16 -5.21 -19.33 -1.83
C LEU A 16 -6.48 -18.49 -1.63
N LEU A 17 -7.58 -19.11 -1.20
CA LEU A 17 -8.83 -18.40 -0.92
C LEU A 17 -8.64 -17.34 0.17
N LEU A 18 -7.92 -17.66 1.24
CA LEU A 18 -7.58 -16.70 2.29
C LEU A 18 -6.71 -15.55 1.77
N ALA A 19 -5.70 -15.85 0.94
CA ALA A 19 -4.85 -14.83 0.33
C ALA A 19 -5.66 -13.89 -0.59
N PHE A 20 -6.54 -14.44 -1.44
CA PHE A 20 -7.41 -13.63 -2.29
C PHE A 20 -8.37 -12.77 -1.48
N TYR A 21 -8.98 -13.33 -0.43
CA TYR A 21 -9.88 -12.58 0.45
C TYR A 21 -9.14 -11.43 1.13
N ALA A 22 -7.95 -11.68 1.71
CA ALA A 22 -7.14 -10.65 2.33
C ALA A 22 -6.78 -9.54 1.34
N GLN A 23 -6.31 -9.92 0.14
CA GLN A 23 -5.96 -8.98 -0.91
C GLN A 23 -7.14 -8.12 -1.36
N PHE A 24 -8.32 -8.73 -1.50
CA PHE A 24 -9.56 -8.04 -1.84
C PHE A 24 -9.96 -7.05 -0.73
N LYS A 25 -9.91 -7.48 0.53
CA LYS A 25 -10.24 -6.65 1.69
C LYS A 25 -9.33 -5.42 1.77
N VAL A 26 -8.00 -5.61 1.62
CA VAL A 26 -7.02 -4.50 1.61
C VAL A 26 -7.33 -3.50 0.48
N LYS A 27 -7.47 -3.97 -0.76
CA LYS A 27 -7.76 -3.10 -1.91
C LYS A 27 -9.10 -2.36 -1.76
N SER A 28 -10.12 -3.04 -1.26
CA SER A 28 -11.46 -2.45 -1.06
C SER A 28 -11.44 -1.37 0.03
N SER A 29 -10.83 -1.65 1.18
CA SER A 29 -10.67 -0.67 2.25
C SER A 29 -9.85 0.54 1.80
N TYR A 30 -8.70 0.32 1.16
CA TYR A 30 -7.87 1.41 0.65
C TYR A 30 -8.65 2.33 -0.29
N ARG A 31 -9.32 1.77 -1.31
CA ARG A 31 -10.12 2.55 -2.27
C ARG A 31 -11.27 3.30 -1.62
N LYS A 32 -11.89 2.74 -0.58
CA LYS A 32 -12.97 3.41 0.17
C LYS A 32 -12.43 4.66 0.87
N TYR A 33 -11.36 4.52 1.64
CA TYR A 33 -10.84 5.61 2.46
C TYR A 33 -10.00 6.63 1.68
N LEU A 34 -9.43 6.25 0.54
CA LEU A 34 -8.75 7.20 -0.36
C LEU A 34 -9.66 8.34 -0.83
N ARG A 35 -10.98 8.11 -0.89
CA ARG A 35 -11.97 9.11 -1.31
C ARG A 35 -12.56 9.91 -0.14
N VAL A 36 -12.22 9.57 1.08
CA VAL A 36 -12.69 10.27 2.27
C VAL A 36 -11.70 11.39 2.58
N PRO A 37 -12.10 12.67 2.52
CA PRO A 37 -11.22 13.77 2.85
C PRO A 37 -10.84 13.72 4.33
N ASN A 38 -9.60 14.11 4.66
CA ASN A 38 -9.22 14.34 6.05
C ASN A 38 -9.80 15.67 6.56
N GLN A 39 -9.80 15.86 7.88
CA GLN A 39 -10.36 17.07 8.52
C GLN A 39 -9.71 18.37 8.06
N GLN A 40 -8.46 18.33 7.59
CA GLN A 40 -7.73 19.51 7.12
C GLN A 40 -7.89 19.74 5.61
N GLY A 41 -8.53 18.82 4.87
CA GLY A 41 -8.69 18.91 3.41
C GLY A 41 -7.37 18.80 2.62
N ILE A 42 -6.28 18.35 3.24
CA ILE A 42 -4.94 18.30 2.62
C ILE A 42 -4.64 16.93 2.00
N SER A 43 -3.75 16.90 1.02
CA SER A 43 -3.21 15.66 0.44
C SER A 43 -2.29 14.91 1.41
N GLY A 44 -2.05 13.62 1.15
CA GLY A 44 -1.08 12.84 1.91
C GLY A 44 0.35 13.40 1.83
N LEU A 45 0.73 13.96 0.68
CA LEU A 45 2.03 14.62 0.48
C LEU A 45 2.18 15.86 1.37
N GLU A 46 1.14 16.69 1.45
CA GLU A 46 1.16 17.88 2.31
C GLU A 46 1.17 17.48 3.79
N ALA A 47 0.40 16.46 4.18
CA ALA A 47 0.43 15.93 5.53
C ALA A 47 1.84 15.45 5.92
N ALA A 48 2.52 14.74 5.03
CA ALA A 48 3.89 14.27 5.26
C ALA A 48 4.89 15.43 5.35
N LYS A 49 4.80 16.43 4.46
CA LYS A 49 5.62 17.64 4.52
C LYS A 49 5.43 18.40 5.83
N ARG A 50 4.18 18.53 6.29
CA ARG A 50 3.85 19.18 7.56
C ARG A 50 4.41 18.43 8.75
N LEU A 51 4.28 17.10 8.77
CA LEU A 51 4.86 16.25 9.82
C LEU A 51 6.38 16.44 9.93
N LEU A 52 7.12 16.46 8.80
CA LEU A 52 8.56 16.71 8.84
C LEU A 52 8.90 18.11 9.35
N TYR A 53 8.17 19.11 8.89
CA TYR A 53 8.36 20.49 9.32
C TYR A 53 8.16 20.64 10.84
N ASP A 54 7.06 20.10 11.36
CA ASP A 54 6.71 20.14 12.79
C ASP A 54 7.75 19.41 13.66
N ASN A 55 8.49 18.45 13.09
CA ASN A 55 9.54 17.69 13.77
C ASN A 55 10.97 18.19 13.46
N SER A 56 11.14 19.37 12.85
CA SER A 56 12.46 19.93 12.48
C SER A 56 13.29 19.01 11.56
N LEU A 57 12.63 18.20 10.74
CA LEU A 57 13.24 17.28 9.76
C LEU A 57 13.19 17.83 8.33
N SER A 58 13.30 19.14 8.18
CA SER A 58 13.15 19.85 6.90
C SER A 58 14.20 19.46 5.85
N GLN A 59 15.30 18.85 6.26
CA GLN A 59 16.35 18.33 5.39
C GLN A 59 15.93 17.08 4.62
N VAL A 60 14.89 16.36 5.07
CA VAL A 60 14.39 15.16 4.38
C VAL A 60 13.48 15.60 3.25
N ARG A 61 13.83 15.26 2.01
CA ARG A 61 13.00 15.57 0.84
C ARG A 61 11.89 14.53 0.70
N ILE A 62 10.67 14.99 0.39
CA ILE A 62 9.54 14.11 0.09
C ILE A 62 8.96 14.52 -1.26
N GLU A 63 8.80 13.52 -2.13
CA GLU A 63 8.22 13.64 -3.45
C GLU A 63 7.02 12.71 -3.60
N GLY A 64 6.03 13.13 -4.39
CA GLY A 64 4.92 12.26 -4.76
C GLY A 64 5.34 11.33 -5.88
N THR A 65 5.12 10.03 -5.72
CA THR A 65 5.31 9.05 -6.80
C THR A 65 3.98 8.71 -7.48
N ARG A 66 4.04 8.27 -8.73
CA ARG A 66 2.87 7.79 -9.47
C ARG A 66 2.57 6.35 -9.07
N GLY A 67 1.30 6.07 -8.80
CA GLY A 67 0.80 4.74 -8.48
C GLY A 67 -0.02 4.72 -7.20
N GLU A 68 -0.55 3.55 -6.86
CA GLU A 68 -1.23 3.29 -5.59
C GLU A 68 -0.49 2.19 -4.85
N LEU A 69 -0.31 2.34 -3.53
CA LEU A 69 0.37 1.35 -2.68
C LEU A 69 1.78 0.98 -3.17
N THR A 70 2.47 1.94 -3.79
CA THR A 70 3.85 1.78 -4.24
C THR A 70 4.81 2.04 -3.08
N ASP A 71 5.84 1.22 -2.98
CA ASP A 71 6.98 1.49 -2.10
C ASP A 71 8.08 2.17 -2.93
N HIS A 72 8.37 3.44 -2.64
CA HIS A 72 9.41 4.20 -3.34
C HIS A 72 10.29 4.93 -2.32
N TYR A 73 11.55 4.49 -2.25
CA TYR A 73 12.58 5.10 -1.43
C TYR A 73 13.82 5.34 -2.30
N ASP A 74 14.34 6.56 -2.27
CA ASP A 74 15.61 6.92 -2.90
C ASP A 74 16.58 7.41 -1.81
N PRO A 75 17.69 6.71 -1.53
CA PRO A 75 18.65 7.12 -0.50
C PRO A 75 19.53 8.31 -0.92
N ARG A 76 19.41 8.80 -2.16
CA ARG A 76 20.23 9.90 -2.70
C ARG A 76 19.56 11.26 -2.52
N THR A 77 18.30 11.28 -2.11
CA THR A 77 17.46 12.46 -1.91
C THR A 77 16.85 12.47 -0.51
#